data_AF-B2VRP4-F1
#
_entry.id   AF-B2VRP4-F1
#
_cell.length_a   1.000
_cell.length_b   1.000
_cell.length_c   1.000
_cell.angle_alpha   90.00
_cell.angle_beta   90.00
_cell.angle_gamma   90.00
#
_symmetry.space_group_name_H-M   'P 1'
#
loop_
_entity.id
_entity.type
_entity.pdbx_description
1 polymer ?
#
loop_
_entity_poly.entity_id
_entity_poly.type
_entity_poly.pdbx_seq_one_letter_code
_entity_poly.pdbx_strand_id
1 'polypeptide(L)'
;MAPSINKKRTISQANAPSLPIVRPAFPLPWISQAPLHHRSLPLRSEEFLKLAKKFNGTDQAGPDDEEDMATTTNRMPLIITEEEEEELAKHTPAGYEGTLAPAIDLVDMVLLQERFKNYPRLLQSVAFGNLAFDRNNDAVLAAILDKLWDQAANQPGIYHQQLVNDDGYSPTVEELYEISKYMLGYVKGYNHELCGEIKPGTFNAVDAQLANTIDNFKADKYKVQLKLSAREPASYRAYMWSDYYVEHAKKPGEYEAHEMYRAPQPQLAKLATTGIAKGKASSSKKLRVWRLVPDRIKRTITFVNALQKRLNEVLKADWNKPLEFPLVDVGYSNECIPRLREQASHHYSNYLMALTETLCAILPTTLQEWSSNGPYHIEQAVIYLVYKPEQSEISEIGWTKLADGYIHNGGGFSHYPAGLSNASASKTSVLIWSAAMMYVVKESAMKLNAQAEIDSEQAKTDAVTKQLEELLLEEEAVDKERDEARTALFTLCEKMSPETEMGTQFALALELTKETDRTIEKIAVYEKEFFREFELRNALELKIEKFQSDAQEVSKYHHRFMRTMHDIREFDKEGEGSGSKDLVDEIEVVEDEEVEAEEMDGVE
;
A
#
# COMPACT_ATOMS: atom_id res chain seq x y z
N MET A 1 53.86 41.32 32.85
CA MET A 1 54.86 40.49 33.55
C MET A 1 54.18 39.85 34.76
N ALA A 2 54.30 38.51 34.88
CA ALA A 2 53.93 37.64 36.01
C ALA A 2 52.41 37.43 36.29
N PRO A 3 51.98 36.33 36.98
CA PRO A 3 51.97 34.96 36.45
C PRO A 3 50.70 34.11 36.81
N SER A 4 50.56 33.00 36.08
CA SER A 4 49.97 31.66 36.39
C SER A 4 49.29 31.40 37.75
N ILE A 5 48.15 30.68 37.74
CA ILE A 5 47.86 29.50 38.61
C ILE A 5 46.70 28.64 38.03
N ASN A 6 46.95 27.33 37.94
CA ASN A 6 46.03 26.22 37.66
C ASN A 6 45.08 25.92 38.84
N LYS A 7 43.85 25.42 38.58
CA LYS A 7 43.11 24.54 39.53
C LYS A 7 42.01 23.71 38.88
N LYS A 8 42.16 22.39 38.95
CA LYS A 8 41.13 21.35 38.76
C LYS A 8 40.10 21.41 39.90
N ARG A 9 38.83 21.08 39.62
CA ARG A 9 37.83 20.68 40.63
C ARG A 9 37.04 19.47 40.17
N THR A 10 37.15 18.40 40.95
CA THR A 10 36.20 17.29 41.11
C THR A 10 35.17 17.67 42.17
N ILE A 11 33.89 17.32 41.98
CA ILE A 11 32.90 17.26 43.07
C ILE A 11 32.02 16.01 42.88
N SER A 12 32.08 15.14 43.89
CA SER A 12 31.12 14.09 44.22
C SER A 12 29.94 14.69 45.00
N GLN A 13 28.71 14.24 44.76
CA GLN A 13 27.61 14.39 45.72
C GLN A 13 26.83 13.10 45.88
N ALA A 14 26.60 12.75 47.14
CA ALA A 14 25.78 11.65 47.61
C ALA A 14 24.49 12.20 48.24
N ASN A 15 23.42 11.44 48.05
CA ASN A 15 22.26 11.22 48.92
C ASN A 15 21.43 12.42 49.45
N ALA A 16 20.20 12.52 48.94
CA ALA A 16 19.04 13.07 49.65
C ALA A 16 17.80 12.15 49.44
N PRO A 17 16.91 12.00 50.43
CA PRO A 17 15.90 10.93 50.49
C PRO A 17 14.60 11.25 49.75
N SER A 18 14.00 10.22 49.17
CA SER A 18 12.74 10.24 48.43
C SER A 18 11.51 10.44 49.33
N LEU A 19 10.67 11.42 49.01
CA LEU A 19 9.30 11.57 49.53
C LEU A 19 8.33 10.61 48.81
N PRO A 20 7.25 10.15 49.49
CA PRO A 20 6.33 9.16 48.93
C PRO A 20 5.34 9.82 47.97
N ILE A 21 5.30 9.35 46.72
CA ILE A 21 4.26 9.70 45.76
C ILE A 21 3.00 8.91 46.10
N VAL A 22 1.98 9.63 46.58
CA VAL A 22 0.61 9.15 46.73
C VAL A 22 0.02 8.95 45.34
N ARG A 23 -0.29 7.70 44.96
CA ARG A 23 -1.08 7.38 43.77
C ARG A 23 -2.57 7.37 44.13
N PRO A 24 -3.45 8.09 43.43
CA PRO A 24 -4.88 7.88 43.58
C PRO A 24 -5.26 6.55 42.90
N ALA A 25 -5.92 5.69 43.66
CA ALA A 25 -6.54 4.48 43.18
C ALA A 25 -7.88 4.82 42.52
N PHE A 26 -8.00 4.53 41.22
CA PHE A 26 -9.29 4.33 40.56
C PHE A 26 -9.24 3.01 39.79
N PRO A 27 -10.31 2.20 39.82
CA PRO A 27 -10.31 0.85 39.25
C PRO A 27 -10.52 0.91 37.73
N LEU A 28 -9.62 0.27 36.98
CA LEU A 28 -9.81 0.02 35.55
C LEU A 28 -10.78 -1.16 35.37
N PRO A 29 -11.89 -1.00 34.64
CA PRO A 29 -12.68 -2.13 34.18
C PRO A 29 -12.05 -2.70 32.90
N TRP A 30 -11.43 -3.87 33.02
CA TRP A 30 -11.55 -5.01 32.09
C TRP A 30 -11.64 -4.65 30.60
N ILE A 31 -10.49 -4.67 29.92
CA ILE A 31 -10.41 -4.66 28.46
C ILE A 31 -10.97 -5.99 27.94
N SER A 32 -12.23 -5.96 27.54
CA SER A 32 -12.82 -6.95 26.64
C SER A 32 -12.22 -6.73 25.25
N GLN A 33 -11.41 -7.69 24.79
CA GLN A 33 -10.98 -7.76 23.38
C GLN A 33 -12.21 -8.03 22.51
N ALA A 34 -12.88 -6.99 22.03
CA ALA A 34 -13.85 -7.12 20.96
C ALA A 34 -13.09 -7.35 19.63
N PRO A 35 -13.49 -8.32 18.81
CA PRO A 35 -12.86 -8.53 17.51
C PRO A 35 -13.16 -7.34 16.59
N LEU A 36 -12.10 -6.73 16.06
CA LEU A 36 -12.16 -5.78 14.95
C LEU A 36 -12.74 -6.51 13.73
N HIS A 37 -14.04 -6.34 13.50
CA HIS A 37 -14.68 -6.76 12.25
C HIS A 37 -14.30 -5.75 11.17
N HIS A 38 -13.24 -6.05 10.40
CA HIS A 38 -12.99 -5.39 9.13
C HIS A 38 -14.16 -5.71 8.20
N ARG A 39 -15.12 -4.79 8.07
CA ARG A 39 -16.07 -4.83 6.95
C ARG A 39 -15.28 -4.38 5.72
N SER A 40 -15.03 -5.30 4.80
CA SER A 40 -14.61 -4.97 3.44
C SER A 40 -15.60 -3.97 2.86
N LEU A 41 -15.12 -2.88 2.24
CA LEU A 41 -15.94 -2.05 1.36
C LEU A 41 -16.65 -2.98 0.36
N PRO A 42 -17.90 -2.72 -0.04
CA PRO A 42 -18.64 -3.65 -0.85
C PRO A 42 -18.21 -3.51 -2.31
N LEU A 43 -16.96 -3.88 -2.62
CA LEU A 43 -16.46 -4.16 -3.97
C LEU A 43 -17.21 -5.34 -4.62
N ARG A 44 -18.17 -5.92 -3.90
CA ARG A 44 -19.11 -6.97 -4.32
C ARG A 44 -20.56 -6.51 -4.28
N SER A 45 -20.81 -5.20 -4.13
CA SER A 45 -22.16 -4.67 -4.20
C SER A 45 -22.72 -4.87 -5.61
N GLU A 46 -24.05 -4.96 -5.70
CA GLU A 46 -24.72 -5.07 -6.97
C GLU A 46 -24.40 -3.85 -7.86
N GLU A 47 -24.18 -2.69 -7.26
CA GLU A 47 -23.78 -1.44 -7.91
C GLU A 47 -22.37 -1.52 -8.52
N PHE A 48 -21.40 -2.09 -7.79
CA PHE A 48 -20.04 -2.30 -8.34
C PHE A 48 -20.07 -3.29 -9.51
N LEU A 49 -20.83 -4.39 -9.38
CA LEU A 49 -21.01 -5.38 -10.45
C LEU A 49 -21.76 -4.79 -11.67
N LYS A 50 -22.73 -3.90 -11.46
CA LYS A 50 -23.40 -3.15 -12.55
C LYS A 50 -22.43 -2.22 -13.27
N LEU A 51 -21.59 -1.51 -12.52
CA LEU A 51 -20.55 -0.65 -13.09
C LEU A 51 -19.55 -1.49 -13.91
N ALA A 52 -19.09 -2.61 -13.36
CA ALA A 52 -18.21 -3.56 -14.03
C ALA A 52 -18.76 -4.06 -15.36
N LYS A 53 -20.02 -4.51 -15.37
CA LYS A 53 -20.70 -5.01 -16.59
C LYS A 53 -20.82 -3.91 -17.65
N LYS A 54 -21.14 -2.69 -17.24
CA LYS A 54 -21.21 -1.52 -18.16
C LYS A 54 -19.88 -1.26 -18.87
N PHE A 55 -18.75 -1.48 -18.21
CA PHE A 55 -17.43 -1.23 -18.79
C PHE A 55 -16.79 -2.44 -19.50
N ASN A 56 -17.25 -3.66 -19.25
CA ASN A 56 -16.73 -4.88 -19.86
C ASN A 56 -17.29 -5.19 -21.27
N GLY A 57 -18.21 -4.38 -21.79
CA GLY A 57 -18.56 -4.38 -23.22
C GLY A 57 -19.12 -5.71 -23.78
N THR A 58 -19.66 -6.60 -22.95
CA THR A 58 -20.12 -7.92 -23.40
C THR A 58 -21.55 -7.96 -23.94
N ASP A 59 -22.30 -6.87 -23.88
CA ASP A 59 -23.59 -6.81 -24.57
C ASP A 59 -23.35 -6.34 -26.00
N GLN A 60 -23.55 -7.25 -26.96
CA GLN A 60 -23.80 -6.88 -28.34
C GLN A 60 -24.94 -5.87 -28.32
N ALA A 61 -24.63 -4.61 -28.58
CA ALA A 61 -25.63 -3.60 -28.90
C ALA A 61 -26.46 -4.17 -30.05
N GLY A 62 -27.73 -4.44 -29.78
CA GLY A 62 -28.70 -4.69 -30.83
C GLY A 62 -28.75 -3.45 -31.75
N PRO A 63 -29.01 -3.64 -33.06
CA PRO A 63 -28.90 -2.58 -34.06
C PRO A 63 -29.91 -1.43 -33.94
N ASP A 64 -30.65 -1.30 -32.83
CA ASP A 64 -31.81 -0.42 -32.72
C ASP A 64 -31.66 0.73 -31.70
N ASP A 65 -30.52 0.88 -31.02
CA ASP A 65 -30.34 1.90 -29.95
C ASP A 65 -29.29 2.99 -30.31
N GLU A 66 -29.31 3.54 -31.53
CA GLU A 66 -28.37 4.58 -31.99
C GLU A 66 -28.85 6.04 -31.85
N GLU A 67 -30.05 6.31 -31.31
CA GLU A 67 -30.56 7.69 -31.12
C GLU A 67 -30.78 8.01 -29.63
N ASP A 68 -29.73 8.40 -28.88
CA ASP A 68 -29.79 9.38 -27.76
C ASP A 68 -28.51 9.47 -26.87
N MET A 69 -27.32 9.12 -27.38
CA MET A 69 -26.08 9.13 -26.56
C MET A 69 -25.32 10.48 -26.52
N ALA A 70 -25.92 11.61 -26.95
CA ALA A 70 -25.19 12.86 -27.16
C ALA A 70 -25.28 13.94 -26.05
N THR A 71 -26.08 13.80 -24.98
CA THR A 71 -26.33 14.96 -24.07
C THR A 71 -26.35 14.71 -22.56
N THR A 72 -25.84 13.60 -22.02
CA THR A 72 -25.92 13.37 -20.56
C THR A 72 -24.61 12.94 -19.91
N THR A 73 -23.64 13.86 -19.84
CA THR A 73 -22.53 13.79 -18.88
C THR A 73 -22.77 14.72 -17.70
N ASN A 74 -23.81 14.45 -16.89
CA ASN A 74 -23.90 15.00 -15.55
C ASN A 74 -22.99 14.17 -14.63
N ARG A 75 -21.79 14.68 -14.35
CA ARG A 75 -20.96 14.18 -13.25
C ARG A 75 -21.60 14.60 -11.94
N MET A 76 -22.14 13.64 -11.17
CA MET A 76 -22.50 13.88 -9.77
C MET A 76 -21.20 14.06 -8.96
N PRO A 77 -21.00 15.17 -8.24
CA PRO A 77 -19.94 15.25 -7.25
C PRO A 77 -20.22 14.24 -6.13
N LEU A 78 -19.21 13.46 -5.76
CA LEU A 78 -19.25 12.60 -4.58
C LEU A 78 -19.10 13.49 -3.35
N ILE A 79 -20.21 13.93 -2.76
CA ILE A 79 -20.21 14.69 -1.51
C ILE A 79 -20.25 13.66 -0.38
N ILE A 80 -19.11 13.45 0.28
CA ILE A 80 -19.05 12.68 1.52
C ILE A 80 -19.68 13.55 2.60
N THR A 81 -20.71 13.04 3.24
CA THR A 81 -21.39 13.72 4.35
C THR A 81 -20.55 13.62 5.63
N GLU A 82 -20.72 14.58 6.55
CA GLU A 82 -20.06 14.53 7.88
C GLU A 82 -20.36 13.22 8.63
N GLU A 83 -21.53 12.62 8.38
CA GLU A 83 -21.94 11.36 8.99
C GLU A 83 -21.18 10.15 8.42
N GLU A 84 -20.86 10.15 7.12
CA GLU A 84 -20.02 9.15 6.45
C GLU A 84 -18.55 9.29 6.83
N GLU A 85 -18.05 10.52 7.00
CA GLU A 85 -16.70 10.79 7.50
C GLU A 85 -16.53 10.32 8.96
N GLU A 86 -17.55 10.52 9.80
CA GLU A 86 -17.58 10.00 11.16
C GLU A 86 -17.70 8.47 11.20
N GLU A 87 -18.38 7.84 10.23
CA GLU A 87 -18.42 6.38 10.08
C GLU A 87 -17.06 5.80 9.67
N LEU A 88 -16.37 6.45 8.73
CA LEU A 88 -15.01 6.10 8.30
C LEU A 88 -14.01 6.23 9.46
N ALA A 89 -14.11 7.29 10.27
CA ALA A 89 -13.26 7.49 11.45
C ALA A 89 -13.39 6.36 12.47
N LYS A 90 -14.61 5.81 12.67
CA LYS A 90 -14.88 4.67 13.58
C LYS A 90 -14.19 3.36 13.15
N HIS A 91 -13.72 3.27 11.91
CA HIS A 91 -13.03 2.10 11.35
C HIS A 91 -11.50 2.24 11.25
N THR A 92 -10.95 3.37 11.72
CA THR A 92 -9.49 3.61 11.75
C THR A 92 -8.87 2.88 12.95
N PRO A 93 -7.78 2.10 12.78
CA PRO A 93 -7.16 1.39 13.89
C PRO A 93 -6.69 2.32 15.01
N ALA A 94 -6.94 1.94 16.27
CA ALA A 94 -6.43 2.67 17.43
C ALA A 94 -4.89 2.71 17.43
N GLY A 95 -4.33 3.92 17.32
CA GLY A 95 -2.88 4.16 17.19
C GLY A 95 -2.49 5.14 16.07
N TYR A 96 -3.45 5.54 15.23
CA TYR A 96 -3.27 6.59 14.21
C TYR A 96 -3.78 7.93 14.76
N GLU A 97 -2.92 8.70 15.43
CA GLU A 97 -3.22 10.08 15.92
C GLU A 97 -2.79 11.15 14.89
N GLY A 98 -3.01 10.88 13.60
CA GLY A 98 -2.87 11.86 12.52
C GLY A 98 -4.24 12.42 12.13
N THR A 99 -4.33 13.73 11.93
CA THR A 99 -5.49 14.40 11.30
C THR A 99 -5.87 13.70 9.99
N LEU A 100 -7.15 13.71 9.61
CA LEU A 100 -7.74 13.17 8.37
C LEU A 100 -7.15 13.72 7.05
N ALA A 101 -6.02 14.43 7.09
CA ALA A 101 -5.23 14.84 5.94
C ALA A 101 -4.84 13.69 4.95
N PRO A 102 -4.75 12.39 5.32
CA PRO A 102 -4.57 11.31 4.35
C PRO A 102 -5.82 11.01 3.51
N ALA A 103 -6.99 11.61 3.79
CA ALA A 103 -8.10 11.56 2.84
C ALA A 103 -7.75 12.27 1.51
N ILE A 104 -6.79 13.19 1.53
CA ILE A 104 -6.17 13.77 0.34
C ILE A 104 -5.35 12.73 -0.44
N ASP A 105 -4.91 11.62 0.16
CA ASP A 105 -4.31 10.48 -0.59
C ASP A 105 -5.36 9.56 -1.23
N LEU A 106 -6.62 9.62 -0.80
CA LEU A 106 -7.72 9.00 -1.56
C LEU A 106 -7.97 9.75 -2.88
N VAL A 107 -7.67 11.06 -2.91
CA VAL A 107 -7.58 11.82 -4.17
C VAL A 107 -6.45 11.27 -5.04
N ASP A 108 -5.34 10.77 -4.47
CA ASP A 108 -4.30 10.07 -5.26
C ASP A 108 -4.79 8.71 -5.82
N MET A 109 -5.79 8.05 -5.19
CA MET A 109 -6.52 6.90 -5.76
C MET A 109 -7.53 7.29 -6.86
N VAL A 110 -8.16 8.47 -6.75
CA VAL A 110 -9.00 9.02 -7.83
C VAL A 110 -8.12 9.54 -8.98
N LEU A 111 -6.93 10.06 -8.68
CA LEU A 111 -5.88 10.40 -9.64
C LEU A 111 -5.23 9.13 -10.23
N LEU A 112 -5.22 7.99 -9.53
CA LEU A 112 -4.92 6.70 -10.16
C LEU A 112 -5.92 6.39 -11.28
N GLN A 113 -7.20 6.77 -11.16
CA GLN A 113 -8.20 6.62 -12.21
C GLN A 113 -7.90 7.48 -13.46
N GLU A 114 -7.46 8.73 -13.28
CA GLU A 114 -6.96 9.59 -14.37
C GLU A 114 -5.62 9.05 -14.94
N ARG A 115 -4.72 8.54 -14.08
CA ARG A 115 -3.44 7.90 -14.48
C ARG A 115 -3.61 6.59 -15.23
N PHE A 116 -4.70 5.87 -14.99
CA PHE A 116 -5.07 4.64 -15.69
C PHE A 116 -5.93 4.86 -16.94
N LYS A 117 -6.16 6.10 -17.41
CA LYS A 117 -6.75 6.32 -18.75
C LYS A 117 -6.03 5.51 -19.85
N ASN A 118 -4.74 5.23 -19.68
CA ASN A 118 -3.96 4.44 -20.61
C ASN A 118 -4.03 2.93 -20.38
N TYR A 119 -4.34 2.45 -19.17
CA TYR A 119 -4.37 1.02 -18.84
C TYR A 119 -5.56 0.63 -17.94
N PRO A 120 -6.82 1.00 -18.30
CA PRO A 120 -7.98 0.63 -17.50
C PRO A 120 -8.09 -0.88 -17.37
N ARG A 121 -7.57 -1.62 -18.37
CA ARG A 121 -7.54 -3.07 -18.36
C ARG A 121 -6.76 -3.65 -17.19
N LEU A 122 -5.55 -3.17 -16.88
CA LEU A 122 -4.76 -3.70 -15.76
C LEU A 122 -5.51 -3.57 -14.43
N LEU A 123 -6.07 -2.39 -14.15
CA LEU A 123 -6.83 -2.13 -12.95
C LEU A 123 -8.08 -3.02 -12.87
N GLN A 124 -8.82 -3.14 -13.98
CA GLN A 124 -9.99 -4.02 -14.08
C GLN A 124 -9.59 -5.48 -13.85
N SER A 125 -8.53 -5.96 -14.49
CA SER A 125 -8.08 -7.34 -14.37
C SER A 125 -7.67 -7.69 -12.94
N VAL A 126 -7.04 -6.76 -12.20
CA VAL A 126 -6.77 -6.95 -10.76
C VAL A 126 -8.06 -6.95 -9.95
N ALA A 127 -8.93 -5.95 -10.15
CA ALA A 127 -10.18 -5.79 -9.40
C ALA A 127 -11.16 -6.96 -9.59
N PHE A 128 -11.18 -7.56 -10.78
CA PHE A 128 -12.02 -8.71 -11.11
C PHE A 128 -11.31 -10.05 -10.97
N GLY A 129 -10.05 -10.08 -10.52
CA GLY A 129 -9.34 -11.34 -10.32
C GLY A 129 -8.94 -12.07 -11.61
N ASN A 130 -8.97 -11.38 -12.76
CA ASN A 130 -8.71 -11.96 -14.07
C ASN A 130 -7.30 -11.67 -14.59
N LEU A 131 -6.38 -11.13 -13.76
CA LEU A 131 -5.06 -10.69 -14.23
C LEU A 131 -4.29 -11.76 -15.00
N ALA A 132 -4.19 -12.99 -14.46
CA ALA A 132 -3.49 -14.08 -15.15
C ALA A 132 -4.17 -14.47 -16.47
N PHE A 133 -5.50 -14.64 -16.45
CA PHE A 133 -6.27 -14.98 -17.65
C PHE A 133 -6.16 -13.88 -18.72
N ASP A 134 -6.34 -12.62 -18.33
CA ASP A 134 -6.26 -11.48 -19.24
C ASP A 134 -4.85 -11.31 -19.78
N ARG A 135 -3.80 -11.54 -18.99
CA ARG A 135 -2.41 -11.55 -19.49
C ARG A 135 -2.22 -12.55 -20.64
N ASN A 136 -2.84 -13.73 -20.55
CA ASN A 136 -2.73 -14.77 -21.58
C ASN A 136 -3.53 -14.44 -22.86
N ASN A 137 -4.59 -13.62 -22.75
CA ASN A 137 -5.55 -13.39 -23.83
C ASN A 137 -5.53 -11.96 -24.40
N ASP A 138 -4.88 -11.02 -23.71
CA ASP A 138 -4.73 -9.62 -24.12
C ASP A 138 -3.23 -9.31 -24.28
N ALA A 139 -2.78 -9.28 -25.54
CA ALA A 139 -1.39 -9.00 -25.89
C ALA A 139 -0.92 -7.61 -25.46
N VAL A 140 -1.84 -6.63 -25.37
CA VAL A 140 -1.49 -5.28 -24.91
C VAL A 140 -1.23 -5.30 -23.41
N LEU A 141 -2.13 -5.92 -22.63
CA LEU A 141 -1.93 -6.10 -21.19
C LEU A 141 -0.66 -6.88 -20.89
N ALA A 142 -0.38 -7.95 -21.63
CA ALA A 142 0.85 -8.72 -21.50
C ALA A 142 2.09 -7.85 -21.68
N ALA A 143 2.14 -7.06 -22.75
CA ALA A 143 3.26 -6.16 -23.03
C ALA A 143 3.46 -5.09 -21.94
N ILE A 144 2.36 -4.61 -21.33
CA ILE A 144 2.42 -3.67 -20.20
C ILE A 144 3.02 -4.34 -18.97
N LEU A 145 2.54 -5.52 -18.61
CA LEU A 145 3.05 -6.28 -17.47
C LEU A 145 4.53 -6.64 -17.64
N ASP A 146 4.94 -7.01 -18.86
CA ASP A 146 6.33 -7.31 -19.17
C ASP A 146 7.21 -6.04 -19.06
N LYS A 147 6.73 -4.89 -19.54
CA LYS A 147 7.43 -3.60 -19.35
C LYS A 147 7.56 -3.24 -17.86
N LEU A 148 6.51 -3.44 -17.06
CA LEU A 148 6.55 -3.20 -15.62
C LEU A 148 7.53 -4.15 -14.93
N TRP A 149 7.53 -5.43 -15.32
CA TRP A 149 8.46 -6.44 -14.82
C TRP A 149 9.92 -6.07 -15.08
N ASP A 150 10.24 -5.68 -16.31
CA ASP A 150 11.60 -5.28 -16.69
C ASP A 150 12.07 -4.06 -15.90
N GLN A 151 11.20 -3.05 -15.74
CA GLN A 151 11.52 -1.84 -14.99
C GLN A 151 11.68 -2.11 -13.48
N ALA A 152 10.93 -3.07 -12.93
CA ALA A 152 11.00 -3.44 -11.51
C ALA A 152 12.33 -4.09 -11.11
N ALA A 153 13.21 -4.41 -12.06
CA ALA A 153 14.59 -4.78 -11.77
C ALA A 153 15.41 -3.60 -11.20
N ASN A 154 15.00 -2.36 -11.48
CA ASN A 154 15.73 -1.14 -11.12
C ASN A 154 14.90 -0.18 -10.24
N GLN A 155 13.67 -0.54 -9.91
CA GLN A 155 12.73 0.34 -9.24
C GLN A 155 11.86 -0.44 -8.25
N PRO A 156 11.58 0.10 -7.05
CA PRO A 156 10.60 -0.44 -6.12
C PRO A 156 9.21 -0.59 -6.74
N GLY A 157 8.45 -1.59 -6.33
CA GLY A 157 7.15 -1.88 -6.93
C GLY A 157 6.19 -2.64 -6.03
N ILE A 158 4.95 -2.70 -6.48
CA ILE A 158 3.91 -3.58 -5.97
C ILE A 158 3.79 -4.76 -6.91
N TYR A 159 3.96 -5.95 -6.34
CA TYR A 159 3.76 -7.19 -7.05
C TYR A 159 2.39 -7.80 -6.70
N HIS A 160 1.87 -8.58 -7.64
CA HIS A 160 0.65 -9.34 -7.53
C HIS A 160 0.96 -10.81 -7.82
N GLN A 161 0.42 -11.69 -7.00
CA GLN A 161 0.55 -13.13 -7.14
C GLN A 161 -0.84 -13.77 -7.13
N GLN A 162 -1.10 -14.68 -8.07
CA GLN A 162 -2.43 -15.27 -8.27
C GLN A 162 -2.32 -16.79 -8.37
N LEU A 163 -3.14 -17.54 -7.62
CA LEU A 163 -3.21 -19.00 -7.75
C LEU A 163 -4.08 -19.39 -8.95
N VAL A 164 -3.46 -19.94 -10.00
CA VAL A 164 -4.10 -20.30 -11.27
C VAL A 164 -3.45 -21.51 -11.94
N ASN A 165 -4.07 -22.08 -12.96
CA ASN A 165 -3.47 -23.06 -13.86
C ASN A 165 -2.78 -22.35 -15.05
N ASP A 166 -2.25 -23.13 -16.01
CA ASP A 166 -1.57 -22.61 -17.21
C ASP A 166 -2.46 -21.72 -18.09
N ASP A 167 -3.77 -21.93 -18.06
CA ASP A 167 -4.75 -21.12 -18.81
C ASP A 167 -5.14 -19.82 -18.06
N GLY A 168 -4.65 -19.61 -16.85
CA GLY A 168 -4.96 -18.45 -16.00
C GLY A 168 -6.25 -18.58 -15.19
N TYR A 169 -6.84 -19.78 -15.13
CA TYR A 169 -8.03 -20.06 -14.32
C TYR A 169 -7.67 -20.48 -12.91
N SER A 170 -8.43 -19.99 -11.93
CA SER A 170 -8.29 -20.40 -10.53
C SER A 170 -8.78 -21.84 -10.30
N PRO A 171 -8.40 -22.47 -9.17
CA PRO A 171 -9.01 -23.72 -8.77
C PRO A 171 -10.51 -23.59 -8.57
N THR A 172 -11.24 -24.67 -8.83
CA THR A 172 -12.69 -24.70 -8.65
C THR A 172 -13.06 -24.65 -7.16
N VAL A 173 -14.32 -24.33 -6.87
CA VAL A 173 -14.82 -24.30 -5.47
C VAL A 173 -14.63 -25.66 -4.79
N GLU A 174 -14.92 -26.75 -5.51
CA GLU A 174 -14.76 -28.11 -4.99
C GLU A 174 -13.29 -28.42 -4.66
N GLU A 175 -12.36 -28.09 -5.55
CA GLU A 175 -10.92 -28.28 -5.31
C GLU A 175 -10.42 -27.45 -4.14
N LEU A 176 -10.82 -26.16 -4.04
CA LEU A 176 -10.45 -25.31 -2.90
C LEU A 176 -11.02 -25.83 -1.59
N TYR A 177 -12.23 -26.41 -1.61
CA TYR A 177 -12.81 -27.03 -0.43
C TYR A 177 -11.97 -28.24 0.03
N GLU A 178 -11.54 -29.10 -0.89
CA GLU A 178 -10.64 -30.21 -0.57
C GLU A 178 -9.25 -29.74 -0.10
N ILE A 179 -8.64 -28.76 -0.79
CA ILE A 179 -7.37 -28.16 -0.37
C ILE A 179 -7.48 -27.64 1.07
N SER A 180 -8.57 -26.94 1.40
CA SER A 180 -8.79 -26.39 2.74
C SER A 180 -8.84 -27.48 3.83
N LYS A 181 -9.44 -28.65 3.53
CA LYS A 181 -9.47 -29.80 4.44
C LYS A 181 -8.07 -30.38 4.66
N TYR A 182 -7.26 -30.47 3.61
CA TYR A 182 -5.87 -30.94 3.70
C TYR A 182 -4.97 -29.93 4.44
N MET A 183 -5.18 -28.61 4.28
CA MET A 183 -4.49 -27.60 5.08
C MET A 183 -4.77 -27.77 6.58
N LEU A 184 -6.04 -27.96 6.97
CA LEU A 184 -6.40 -28.21 8.37
C LEU A 184 -5.83 -29.53 8.89
N GLY A 185 -5.81 -30.57 8.07
CA GLY A 185 -5.23 -31.86 8.42
C GLY A 185 -3.72 -31.78 8.63
N TYR A 186 -3.05 -31.01 7.78
CA TYR A 186 -1.63 -30.74 7.87
C TYR A 186 -1.29 -29.99 9.18
N VAL A 187 -2.07 -28.98 9.54
CA VAL A 187 -1.93 -28.25 10.82
C VAL A 187 -2.21 -29.17 12.01
N LYS A 188 -3.29 -29.96 11.96
CA LYS A 188 -3.73 -30.83 13.05
C LYS A 188 -2.74 -31.95 13.38
N GLY A 189 -1.95 -32.40 12.41
CA GLY A 189 -0.89 -33.39 12.59
C GLY A 189 0.19 -32.99 13.62
N TYR A 190 0.17 -31.76 14.13
CA TYR A 190 1.10 -31.24 15.12
C TYR A 190 0.66 -31.44 16.59
N ASN A 191 -0.58 -31.85 16.89
CA ASN A 191 -1.11 -31.93 18.27
C ASN A 191 -0.93 -30.62 19.09
N HIS A 192 -1.00 -29.44 18.45
CA HIS A 192 -1.01 -28.15 19.17
C HIS A 192 -2.34 -27.95 19.89
N GLU A 193 -2.37 -27.21 21.01
CA GLU A 193 -3.62 -26.88 21.73
C GLU A 193 -4.65 -26.15 20.82
N LEU A 194 -4.19 -25.22 19.99
CA LEU A 194 -5.01 -24.51 18.99
C LEU A 194 -5.66 -25.45 17.96
N CYS A 195 -5.12 -26.66 17.76
CA CYS A 195 -5.76 -27.64 16.88
C CYS A 195 -7.06 -28.21 17.47
N GLY A 196 -7.32 -28.01 18.77
CA GLY A 196 -8.60 -28.34 19.40
C GLY A 196 -9.78 -27.54 18.85
N GLU A 197 -9.53 -26.38 18.22
CA GLU A 197 -10.55 -25.57 17.55
C GLU A 197 -11.03 -26.20 16.22
N ILE A 198 -10.24 -27.13 15.64
CA ILE A 198 -10.57 -27.79 14.39
C ILE A 198 -11.58 -28.91 14.65
N LYS A 199 -12.83 -28.65 14.24
CA LYS A 199 -13.96 -29.58 14.41
C LYS A 199 -13.65 -30.96 13.79
N PRO A 200 -14.02 -32.07 14.45
CA PRO A 200 -13.95 -33.39 13.83
C PRO A 200 -14.72 -33.44 12.51
N GLY A 201 -14.14 -34.10 11.50
CA GLY A 201 -14.77 -34.25 10.17
C GLY A 201 -14.62 -33.07 9.21
N THR A 202 -14.00 -31.95 9.62
CA THR A 202 -13.75 -30.80 8.73
C THR A 202 -12.36 -30.80 8.09
N PHE A 203 -11.59 -31.87 8.26
CA PHE A 203 -10.23 -31.98 7.75
C PHE A 203 -9.97 -33.40 7.23
N ASN A 204 -9.08 -33.52 6.26
CA ASN A 204 -8.60 -34.80 5.76
C ASN A 204 -7.34 -35.18 6.53
N ALA A 205 -7.20 -36.44 6.95
CA ALA A 205 -6.00 -36.85 7.68
C ALA A 205 -4.77 -36.76 6.76
N VAL A 206 -3.73 -36.07 7.22
CA VAL A 206 -2.44 -36.00 6.52
C VAL A 206 -1.46 -36.87 7.26
N ASP A 207 -1.23 -38.09 6.77
CA ASP A 207 -0.25 -39.00 7.35
C ASP A 207 1.19 -38.46 7.22
N ALA A 208 2.14 -39.14 7.86
CA ALA A 208 3.54 -38.71 7.87
C ALA A 208 4.18 -38.74 6.47
N GLN A 209 3.74 -39.62 5.57
CA GLN A 209 4.30 -39.73 4.23
C GLN A 209 3.85 -38.56 3.35
N LEU A 210 2.54 -38.27 3.33
CA LEU A 210 2.00 -37.13 2.60
C LEU A 210 2.56 -35.81 3.17
N ALA A 211 2.68 -35.71 4.48
CA ALA A 211 3.29 -34.56 5.13
C ALA A 211 4.75 -34.34 4.74
N ASN A 212 5.56 -35.39 4.71
CA ASN A 212 6.93 -35.32 4.22
C ASN A 212 6.97 -34.93 2.73
N THR A 213 6.02 -35.39 1.93
CA THR A 213 5.91 -35.00 0.51
C THR A 213 5.62 -33.51 0.38
N ILE A 214 4.71 -32.97 1.19
CA ILE A 214 4.41 -31.53 1.28
C ILE A 214 5.64 -30.74 1.74
N ASP A 215 6.31 -31.17 2.80
CA ASP A 215 7.48 -30.49 3.37
C ASP A 215 8.67 -30.42 2.41
N ASN A 216 8.81 -31.40 1.52
CA ASN A 216 9.92 -31.49 0.56
C ASN A 216 9.54 -30.98 -0.84
N PHE A 217 8.33 -30.44 -1.03
CA PHE A 217 7.93 -29.86 -2.31
C PHE A 217 8.87 -28.72 -2.71
N LYS A 218 9.36 -28.75 -3.95
CA LYS A 218 10.39 -27.85 -4.50
C LYS A 218 11.75 -27.86 -3.77
N ALA A 219 11.99 -28.68 -2.74
CA ALA A 219 13.27 -28.71 -2.00
C ALA A 219 14.47 -29.09 -2.89
N ASP A 220 14.29 -30.05 -3.80
CA ASP A 220 15.33 -30.52 -4.72
C ASP A 220 15.70 -29.48 -5.78
N LYS A 221 14.72 -28.69 -6.25
CA LYS A 221 14.94 -27.64 -7.26
C LYS A 221 15.92 -26.57 -6.77
N TYR A 222 15.99 -26.36 -5.45
CA TYR A 222 16.80 -25.30 -4.85
C TYR A 222 17.94 -25.82 -3.96
N LYS A 223 18.23 -27.13 -3.97
CA LYS A 223 19.30 -27.78 -3.18
C LYS A 223 19.22 -27.51 -1.66
N VAL A 224 18.08 -27.10 -1.14
CA VAL A 224 17.86 -26.96 0.31
C VAL A 224 17.41 -28.31 0.83
N GLN A 225 18.33 -29.28 0.85
CA GLN A 225 18.07 -30.54 1.56
C GLN A 225 18.05 -30.23 3.05
N LEU A 226 16.84 -30.12 3.62
CA LEU A 226 16.64 -30.31 5.05
C LEU A 226 17.09 -31.74 5.34
N LYS A 227 18.35 -31.90 5.75
CA LYS A 227 18.86 -33.18 6.30
C LYS A 227 18.17 -33.42 7.63
N LEU A 228 16.92 -33.85 7.59
CA LEU A 228 16.21 -34.37 8.74
C LEU A 228 17.00 -35.59 9.21
N SER A 229 17.33 -35.60 10.50
CA SER A 229 18.02 -36.75 11.07
C SER A 229 17.10 -37.98 10.90
N ALA A 230 17.66 -39.10 10.45
CA ALA A 230 16.93 -40.35 10.17
C ALA A 230 16.18 -40.97 11.38
N ARG A 231 16.07 -40.27 12.51
CA ARG A 231 15.51 -40.74 13.77
C ARG A 231 14.15 -40.15 14.13
N GLU A 232 13.60 -39.21 13.36
CA GLU A 232 12.26 -38.66 13.63
C GLU A 232 11.39 -38.77 12.36
N PRO A 233 10.54 -39.81 12.26
CA PRO A 233 9.63 -40.00 11.13
C PRO A 233 8.40 -39.09 11.17
N ALA A 234 8.29 -38.18 12.15
CA ALA A 234 7.23 -37.18 12.18
C ALA A 234 7.62 -36.01 11.28
N SER A 235 6.95 -35.87 10.15
CA SER A 235 7.01 -34.69 9.28
C SER A 235 6.96 -33.42 10.11
N TYR A 236 7.94 -32.55 9.92
CA TYR A 236 8.08 -31.35 10.73
C TYR A 236 6.91 -30.39 10.52
N ARG A 237 6.21 -30.48 9.39
CA ARG A 237 5.23 -29.50 8.93
C ARG A 237 5.93 -28.17 8.67
N ALA A 238 6.92 -28.17 7.78
CA ALA A 238 7.86 -27.07 7.53
C ALA A 238 7.20 -25.69 7.45
N TYR A 239 6.04 -25.57 6.80
CA TYR A 239 5.28 -24.31 6.71
C TYR A 239 4.85 -23.70 8.06
N MET A 240 4.75 -24.48 9.14
CA MET A 240 4.38 -24.00 10.49
C MET A 240 5.59 -23.54 11.32
N TRP A 241 6.80 -23.69 10.79
CA TRP A 241 8.04 -23.39 11.50
C TRP A 241 8.79 -22.23 10.85
N SER A 242 9.54 -21.49 11.66
CA SER A 242 10.48 -20.48 11.20
C SER A 242 11.86 -20.79 11.76
N ASP A 243 12.89 -20.41 11.02
CA ASP A 243 14.23 -20.37 11.56
C ASP A 243 14.41 -19.16 12.47
N TYR A 244 15.15 -19.36 13.55
CA TYR A 244 15.57 -18.34 14.49
C TYR A 244 17.05 -18.50 14.76
N TYR A 245 17.75 -17.37 14.87
CA TYR A 245 19.13 -17.35 15.31
C TYR A 245 19.16 -17.20 16.82
N VAL A 246 19.59 -18.25 17.53
CA VAL A 246 19.90 -18.12 18.95
C VAL A 246 21.31 -17.58 19.03
N GLU A 247 21.45 -16.33 19.49
CA GLU A 247 22.75 -15.84 19.90
C GLU A 247 23.25 -16.75 21.01
N HIS A 248 24.48 -17.28 20.90
CA HIS A 248 25.06 -18.06 21.97
C HIS A 248 25.00 -17.23 23.25
N ALA A 249 24.08 -17.60 24.15
CA ALA A 249 23.95 -17.00 25.45
C ALA A 249 25.34 -17.02 26.09
N LYS A 250 25.85 -15.84 26.47
CA LYS A 250 27.24 -15.63 26.87
C LYS A 250 27.63 -16.39 28.16
N LYS A 251 26.73 -17.14 28.79
CA LYS A 251 27.02 -17.92 30.00
C LYS A 251 26.27 -19.27 30.05
N PRO A 252 26.95 -20.40 30.26
CA PRO A 252 26.31 -21.66 30.65
C PRO A 252 25.74 -21.50 32.07
N GLY A 253 24.42 -21.46 32.23
CA GLY A 253 23.75 -21.44 33.54
C GLY A 253 22.52 -20.54 33.65
N GLU A 254 22.33 -19.57 32.74
CA GLU A 254 21.17 -18.67 32.72
C GLU A 254 20.06 -19.13 31.76
N TYR A 255 19.93 -20.45 31.54
CA TYR A 255 18.71 -20.97 30.97
C TYR A 255 17.67 -21.04 32.08
N GLU A 256 17.03 -19.92 32.41
CA GLU A 256 15.68 -20.03 32.94
C GLU A 256 14.88 -20.83 31.93
N ALA A 257 14.24 -21.89 32.42
CA ALA A 257 13.44 -22.79 31.62
C ALA A 257 12.24 -22.02 31.06
N HIS A 258 12.43 -21.29 29.97
CA HIS A 258 11.35 -21.07 29.03
C HIS A 258 11.01 -22.44 28.47
N GLU A 259 10.01 -23.08 29.08
CA GLU A 259 9.21 -24.15 28.50
C GLU A 259 8.61 -23.64 27.17
N MET A 260 9.41 -23.66 26.12
CA MET A 260 8.97 -23.40 24.76
C MET A 260 9.46 -24.56 23.92
N TYR A 261 8.56 -25.53 23.74
CA TYR A 261 8.53 -26.56 22.69
C TYR A 261 9.91 -26.90 22.13
N ARG A 262 10.74 -27.59 22.93
CA ARG A 262 11.97 -28.18 22.42
C ARG A 262 11.58 -29.25 21.39
N ALA A 263 12.00 -29.06 20.14
CA ALA A 263 12.29 -30.23 19.31
C ALA A 263 13.26 -31.14 20.10
N PRO A 264 13.11 -32.48 20.07
CA PRO A 264 13.96 -33.35 20.87
C PRO A 264 15.41 -33.22 20.41
N GLN A 265 16.29 -32.68 21.25
CA GLN A 265 17.73 -32.56 20.96
C GLN A 265 18.54 -33.42 21.94
N PRO A 266 19.03 -34.60 21.52
CA PRO A 266 20.01 -35.39 22.28
C PRO A 266 21.47 -34.95 22.09
N GLN A 267 21.77 -33.98 21.20
CA GLN A 267 23.16 -33.72 20.77
C GLN A 267 23.86 -32.53 21.45
N LEU A 268 23.14 -31.59 22.06
CA LEU A 268 23.76 -30.43 22.74
C LEU A 268 24.56 -30.82 23.99
N ALA A 269 24.26 -31.95 24.64
CA ALA A 269 25.00 -32.42 25.81
C ALA A 269 26.40 -32.99 25.48
N LYS A 270 26.65 -33.43 24.25
CA LYS A 270 27.93 -34.06 23.85
C LYS A 270 28.97 -33.08 23.32
N LEU A 271 28.57 -31.91 22.82
CA LEU A 271 29.51 -30.87 22.36
C LEU A 271 30.11 -30.07 23.52
N ALA A 272 29.50 -30.07 24.69
CA ALA A 272 30.01 -29.36 25.87
C ALA A 272 31.14 -30.10 26.63
N THR A 273 31.37 -31.39 26.34
CA THR A 273 32.27 -32.26 27.13
C THR A 273 33.59 -32.63 26.47
N THR A 274 33.83 -32.25 25.21
CA THR A 274 35.11 -32.50 24.54
C THR A 274 35.97 -31.23 24.62
N GLY A 275 36.95 -31.24 25.53
CA GLY A 275 37.87 -30.14 25.81
C GLY A 275 38.70 -29.72 24.59
N ILE A 276 38.17 -28.77 23.82
CA ILE A 276 38.89 -28.14 22.71
C ILE A 276 39.61 -26.91 23.23
N ALA A 277 40.88 -26.85 22.84
CA ALA A 277 41.92 -25.92 23.24
C ALA A 277 41.53 -24.43 23.14
N LYS A 278 42.26 -23.61 23.92
CA LYS A 278 42.26 -22.14 23.96
C LYS A 278 42.69 -21.51 22.62
N GLY A 279 41.94 -21.74 21.55
CA GLY A 279 42.04 -21.00 20.29
C GLY A 279 41.28 -19.69 20.41
N LYS A 280 41.81 -18.61 19.81
CA LYS A 280 41.22 -17.27 19.75
C LYS A 280 39.71 -17.35 19.52
N ALA A 281 38.94 -16.61 20.31
CA ALA A 281 37.48 -16.53 20.25
C ALA A 281 37.03 -16.08 18.85
N SER A 282 36.89 -17.04 17.95
CA SER A 282 36.26 -16.88 16.64
C SER A 282 34.82 -16.46 16.89
N SER A 283 34.41 -15.37 16.23
CA SER A 283 33.04 -14.86 16.13
C SER A 283 31.98 -15.90 16.48
N SER A 284 31.20 -15.65 17.52
CA SER A 284 30.12 -16.51 18.00
C SER A 284 29.25 -16.99 16.84
N LYS A 285 29.39 -18.26 16.45
CA LYS A 285 28.58 -18.87 15.40
C LYS A 285 27.13 -18.92 15.86
N LYS A 286 26.27 -18.03 15.38
CA LYS A 286 24.83 -18.08 15.69
C LYS A 286 24.28 -19.45 15.29
N LEU A 287 23.70 -20.18 16.24
CA LEU A 287 23.09 -21.48 15.96
C LEU A 287 21.70 -21.24 15.36
N ARG A 288 21.47 -21.72 14.14
CA ARG A 288 20.14 -21.73 13.53
C ARG A 288 19.32 -22.82 14.21
N VAL A 289 18.27 -22.43 14.91
CA VAL A 289 17.27 -23.34 15.45
C VAL A 289 15.96 -23.13 14.71
N TRP A 290 15.17 -24.18 14.59
CA TRP A 290 13.85 -24.08 14.03
C TRP A 290 12.83 -24.08 15.18
N ARG A 291 11.86 -23.16 15.12
CA ARG A 291 10.83 -22.99 16.14
C ARG A 291 9.43 -22.92 15.53
N LEU A 292 8.49 -23.62 16.17
CA LEU A 292 7.09 -23.56 15.77
C LEU A 292 6.61 -22.14 15.97
N VAL A 293 5.81 -21.66 15.02
CA VAL A 293 5.19 -20.35 15.10
C VAL A 293 3.68 -20.53 15.33
N PRO A 294 3.18 -20.47 16.59
CA PRO A 294 1.75 -20.61 16.89
C PRO A 294 0.85 -19.67 16.07
N ASP A 295 1.33 -18.47 15.78
CA ASP A 295 0.62 -17.52 14.92
C ASP A 295 0.35 -18.05 13.52
N ARG A 296 1.23 -18.89 12.96
CA ARG A 296 1.00 -19.53 11.66
C ARG A 296 -0.14 -20.55 11.73
N ILE A 297 -0.22 -21.31 12.81
CA ILE A 297 -1.34 -22.24 13.07
C ILE A 297 -2.65 -21.44 13.14
N LYS A 298 -2.69 -20.41 13.99
CA LYS A 298 -3.87 -19.55 14.17
C LYS A 298 -4.32 -18.92 12.85
N ARG A 299 -3.40 -18.29 12.11
CA ARG A 299 -3.69 -17.64 10.82
C ARG A 299 -4.12 -18.65 9.75
N THR A 300 -3.58 -19.87 9.73
CA THR A 300 -4.05 -20.93 8.83
C THR A 300 -5.49 -21.32 9.13
N ILE A 301 -5.85 -21.50 10.41
CA ILE A 301 -7.22 -21.79 10.83
C ILE A 301 -8.15 -20.63 10.45
N THR A 302 -7.75 -19.38 10.71
CA THR A 302 -8.51 -18.18 10.31
C THR A 302 -8.74 -18.15 8.80
N PHE A 303 -7.68 -18.35 8.01
CA PHE A 303 -7.75 -18.37 6.54
C PHE A 303 -8.70 -19.45 6.03
N VAL A 304 -8.54 -20.70 6.48
CA VAL A 304 -9.38 -21.81 6.03
C VAL A 304 -10.84 -21.58 6.40
N ASN A 305 -11.14 -21.13 7.62
CA ASN A 305 -12.51 -20.86 8.02
C ASN A 305 -13.16 -19.76 7.18
N ALA A 306 -12.43 -18.68 6.89
CA ALA A 306 -12.91 -17.60 6.03
C ALA A 306 -13.09 -18.06 4.57
N LEU A 307 -12.14 -18.85 4.05
CA LEU A 307 -12.22 -19.44 2.72
C LEU A 307 -13.45 -20.36 2.60
N GLN A 308 -13.63 -21.31 3.53
CA GLN A 308 -14.79 -22.20 3.51
C GLN A 308 -16.11 -21.43 3.60
N LYS A 309 -16.18 -20.36 4.40
CA LYS A 309 -17.35 -19.48 4.44
C LYS A 309 -17.63 -18.88 3.07
N ARG A 310 -16.61 -18.29 2.43
CA ARG A 310 -16.69 -17.70 1.08
C ARG A 310 -17.12 -18.72 0.02
N LEU A 311 -16.55 -19.93 0.06
CA LEU A 311 -16.89 -21.01 -0.88
C LEU A 311 -18.35 -21.47 -0.73
N ASN A 312 -18.89 -21.48 0.50
CA ASN A 312 -20.29 -21.82 0.76
C ASN A 312 -21.30 -20.76 0.27
N GLU A 313 -20.85 -19.55 -0.03
CA GLU A 313 -21.67 -18.48 -0.62
C GLU A 313 -21.85 -18.67 -2.14
N VAL A 314 -21.00 -19.49 -2.78
CA VAL A 314 -21.10 -19.81 -4.22
C VAL A 314 -22.22 -20.82 -4.47
N LEU A 315 -23.05 -20.56 -5.49
CA LEU A 315 -24.12 -21.46 -5.89
C LEU A 315 -23.57 -22.85 -6.23
N LYS A 316 -24.22 -23.90 -5.71
CA LYS A 316 -23.75 -25.29 -5.87
C LYS A 316 -23.60 -25.74 -7.33
N ALA A 317 -24.39 -25.16 -8.24
CA ALA A 317 -24.30 -25.42 -9.68
C ALA A 317 -22.99 -24.91 -10.32
N ASP A 318 -22.29 -23.98 -9.66
CA ASP A 318 -21.04 -23.38 -10.11
C ASP A 318 -19.81 -23.95 -9.40
N TRP A 319 -19.96 -24.98 -8.55
CA TRP A 319 -18.85 -25.49 -7.76
C TRP A 319 -17.73 -26.16 -8.58
N ASN A 320 -18.07 -26.61 -9.78
CA ASN A 320 -17.16 -27.19 -10.75
C ASN A 320 -16.53 -26.13 -11.69
N LYS A 321 -16.85 -24.85 -11.52
CA LYS A 321 -16.25 -23.75 -12.28
C LYS A 321 -15.08 -23.15 -11.51
N PRO A 322 -14.09 -22.56 -12.20
CA PRO A 322 -13.07 -21.73 -11.57
C PRO A 322 -13.71 -20.69 -10.64
N LEU A 323 -13.10 -20.46 -9.49
CA LEU A 323 -13.52 -19.40 -8.58
C LEU A 323 -13.34 -18.03 -9.27
N GLU A 324 -14.44 -17.29 -9.44
CA GLU A 324 -14.47 -16.00 -10.17
C GLU A 324 -13.39 -15.02 -9.70
N PHE A 325 -13.19 -14.91 -8.38
CA PHE A 325 -12.08 -14.17 -7.81
C PHE A 325 -11.05 -15.16 -7.23
N PRO A 326 -9.88 -15.33 -7.83
CA PRO A 326 -8.83 -16.26 -7.40
C PRO A 326 -8.31 -15.93 -6.00
N LEU A 327 -7.51 -16.83 -5.43
CA LEU A 327 -6.72 -16.50 -4.24
C LEU A 327 -5.47 -15.72 -4.64
N VAL A 328 -5.26 -14.55 -4.01
CA VAL A 328 -4.15 -13.63 -4.38
C VAL A 328 -3.25 -13.27 -3.21
N ASP A 329 -2.03 -12.83 -3.49
CA ASP A 329 -1.14 -12.13 -2.56
C ASP A 329 -0.68 -10.85 -3.26
N VAL A 330 -0.73 -9.73 -2.55
CA VAL A 330 -0.23 -8.44 -3.03
C VAL A 330 0.80 -7.97 -2.02
N GLY A 331 1.95 -7.51 -2.50
CA GLY A 331 2.99 -7.03 -1.62
C GLY A 331 3.88 -5.97 -2.24
N TYR A 332 4.53 -5.21 -1.37
CA TYR A 332 5.57 -4.26 -1.73
C TYR A 332 6.96 -4.90 -1.67
N SER A 333 7.85 -4.47 -2.57
CA SER A 333 9.29 -4.71 -2.43
C SER A 333 10.08 -3.59 -3.10
N ASN A 334 11.23 -3.25 -2.50
CA ASN A 334 12.24 -2.42 -3.18
C ASN A 334 13.06 -3.21 -4.22
N GLU A 335 12.96 -4.54 -4.20
CA GLU A 335 13.62 -5.46 -5.13
C GLU A 335 12.61 -6.55 -5.56
N CYS A 336 11.59 -6.16 -6.33
CA CYS A 336 10.47 -7.05 -6.71
C CYS A 336 10.94 -8.34 -7.38
N ILE A 337 11.90 -8.27 -8.30
CA ILE A 337 12.30 -9.44 -9.09
C ILE A 337 13.02 -10.50 -8.25
N PRO A 338 14.04 -10.17 -7.43
CA PRO A 338 14.59 -11.10 -6.44
C PRO A 338 13.51 -11.67 -5.51
N ARG A 339 12.63 -10.81 -4.97
CA ARG A 339 11.56 -11.20 -4.05
C ARG A 339 10.60 -12.22 -4.67
N LEU A 340 10.17 -11.98 -5.91
CA LEU A 340 9.28 -12.89 -6.64
C LEU A 340 9.95 -14.23 -6.93
N ARG A 341 11.24 -14.24 -7.29
CA ARG A 341 12.01 -15.49 -7.46
C ARG A 341 12.10 -16.30 -6.16
N GLU A 342 12.36 -15.63 -5.04
CA GLU A 342 12.33 -16.26 -3.72
C GLU A 342 10.95 -16.85 -3.43
N GLN A 343 9.87 -16.10 -3.67
CA GLN A 343 8.51 -16.58 -3.48
C GLN A 343 8.16 -17.79 -4.36
N ALA A 344 8.53 -17.77 -5.64
CA ALA A 344 8.32 -18.88 -6.58
C ALA A 344 9.08 -20.15 -6.14
N SER A 345 10.17 -19.98 -5.38
CA SER A 345 10.96 -21.06 -4.79
C SER A 345 10.46 -21.54 -3.43
N HIS A 346 9.39 -20.93 -2.89
CA HIS A 346 8.90 -21.10 -1.52
C HIS A 346 9.93 -20.69 -0.46
N HIS A 347 10.94 -19.90 -0.84
CA HIS A 347 11.93 -19.36 0.09
C HIS A 347 11.49 -17.98 0.55
N TYR A 348 11.52 -17.72 1.86
CA TYR A 348 11.03 -16.47 2.47
C TYR A 348 9.63 -16.03 1.98
N SER A 349 8.82 -16.99 1.53
CA SER A 349 7.51 -16.74 0.92
C SER A 349 6.42 -16.64 1.97
N ASN A 350 5.24 -16.20 1.53
CA ASN A 350 4.03 -16.33 2.31
C ASN A 350 3.72 -17.83 2.50
N TYR A 351 3.88 -18.33 3.73
CA TYR A 351 3.75 -19.76 4.01
C TYR A 351 2.35 -20.33 3.71
N LEU A 352 1.29 -19.50 3.72
CA LEU A 352 -0.07 -19.93 3.34
C LEU A 352 -0.16 -20.15 1.84
N MET A 353 0.33 -19.19 1.05
CA MET A 353 0.40 -19.28 -0.41
C MET A 353 1.21 -20.51 -0.85
N ALA A 354 2.41 -20.67 -0.27
CA ALA A 354 3.29 -21.79 -0.59
C ALA A 354 2.71 -23.15 -0.19
N LEU A 355 2.06 -23.26 0.98
CA LEU A 355 1.34 -24.48 1.39
C LEU A 355 0.18 -24.78 0.44
N THR A 356 -0.58 -23.77 0.03
CA THR A 356 -1.72 -23.91 -0.88
C THR A 356 -1.27 -24.38 -2.27
N GLU A 357 -0.26 -23.73 -2.86
CA GLU A 357 0.33 -24.15 -4.15
C GLU A 357 0.89 -25.58 -4.08
N THR A 358 1.57 -25.92 -2.98
CA THR A 358 2.09 -27.27 -2.75
C THR A 358 0.99 -28.32 -2.75
N LEU A 359 -0.11 -28.07 -2.06
CA LEU A 359 -1.25 -28.98 -2.03
C LEU A 359 -1.90 -29.11 -3.41
N CYS A 360 -2.04 -28.00 -4.15
CA CYS A 360 -2.56 -28.04 -5.52
C CYS A 360 -1.69 -28.88 -6.45
N ALA A 361 -0.37 -28.89 -6.25
CA ALA A 361 0.54 -29.68 -7.08
C ALA A 361 0.59 -31.16 -6.68
N ILE A 362 0.50 -31.48 -5.38
CA ILE A 362 0.65 -32.85 -4.86
C ILE A 362 -0.64 -33.66 -4.94
N LEU A 363 -1.76 -33.07 -4.53
CA LEU A 363 -3.02 -33.81 -4.39
C LEU A 363 -3.48 -34.46 -5.70
N PRO A 364 -3.37 -33.84 -6.89
CA PRO A 364 -3.70 -34.51 -8.15
C PRO A 364 -2.91 -35.80 -8.41
N THR A 365 -1.65 -35.85 -7.98
CA THR A 365 -0.80 -37.02 -8.17
C THR A 365 -1.01 -38.09 -7.11
N THR A 366 -1.54 -37.72 -5.95
CA THR A 366 -1.72 -38.61 -4.80
C THR A 366 -3.14 -39.17 -4.73
N LEU A 367 -4.14 -38.42 -5.21
CA LEU A 367 -5.54 -38.78 -5.18
C LEU A 367 -6.01 -39.11 -6.59
N GLN A 368 -6.40 -40.37 -6.80
CA GLN A 368 -6.79 -40.90 -8.11
C GLN A 368 -8.02 -40.21 -8.75
N GLU A 369 -8.79 -39.45 -7.95
CA GLU A 369 -10.05 -38.80 -8.34
C GLU A 369 -9.94 -37.27 -8.44
N TRP A 370 -8.74 -36.69 -8.44
CA TRP A 370 -8.60 -35.24 -8.54
C TRP A 370 -8.96 -34.70 -9.93
N SER A 371 -9.46 -33.46 -9.99
CA SER A 371 -9.99 -32.83 -11.20
C SER A 371 -8.95 -32.71 -12.33
N SER A 372 -9.45 -32.71 -13.57
CA SER A 372 -8.69 -32.64 -14.81
C SER A 372 -8.16 -31.24 -15.17
N ASN A 373 -8.42 -30.21 -14.36
CA ASN A 373 -8.15 -28.80 -14.73
C ASN A 373 -6.66 -28.40 -14.67
N GLY A 374 -5.77 -29.36 -14.40
CA GLY A 374 -4.32 -29.20 -14.47
C GLY A 374 -3.68 -28.84 -13.13
N PRO A 375 -2.35 -28.83 -13.07
CA PRO A 375 -1.63 -28.32 -11.91
C PRO A 375 -1.87 -26.81 -11.77
N TYR A 376 -2.06 -26.36 -10.54
CA TYR A 376 -2.12 -24.93 -10.24
C TYR A 376 -0.77 -24.44 -9.72
N HIS A 377 -0.38 -23.23 -10.12
CA HIS A 377 0.82 -22.52 -9.70
C HIS A 377 0.49 -21.09 -9.30
N ILE A 378 1.48 -20.42 -8.72
CA ILE A 378 1.39 -18.99 -8.43
C ILE A 378 1.92 -18.20 -9.64
N GLU A 379 1.01 -17.59 -10.39
CA GLU A 379 1.34 -16.61 -11.43
C GLU A 379 1.79 -15.29 -10.79
N GLN A 380 2.85 -14.68 -11.32
CA GLN A 380 3.50 -13.52 -10.73
C GLN A 380 3.54 -12.35 -11.72
N ALA A 381 3.18 -11.16 -11.24
CA ALA A 381 3.24 -9.93 -12.02
C ALA A 381 3.71 -8.74 -11.16
N VAL A 382 4.34 -7.75 -11.78
CA VAL A 382 4.50 -6.42 -11.18
C VAL A 382 3.40 -5.54 -11.76
N ILE A 383 2.58 -4.95 -10.90
CA ILE A 383 1.35 -4.24 -11.30
C ILE A 383 1.44 -2.73 -11.07
N TYR A 384 2.39 -2.28 -10.27
CA TYR A 384 2.60 -0.85 -10.03
C TYR A 384 4.06 -0.58 -9.65
N LEU A 385 4.62 0.51 -10.19
CA LEU A 385 5.97 0.95 -9.88
C LEU A 385 5.90 2.13 -8.92
N VAL A 386 6.56 1.99 -7.78
CA VAL A 386 6.58 2.99 -6.71
C VAL A 386 7.73 3.95 -7.01
N TYR A 387 7.47 5.26 -6.92
CA TYR A 387 8.49 6.29 -7.23
C TYR A 387 8.71 7.28 -6.08
N LYS A 388 7.99 7.10 -4.96
CA LYS A 388 8.19 7.80 -3.70
C LYS A 388 8.07 6.82 -2.52
N PRO A 389 8.84 6.99 -1.43
CA PRO A 389 8.73 6.13 -0.25
C PRO A 389 7.30 6.05 0.31
N GLU A 390 6.61 7.19 0.40
CA GLU A 390 5.27 7.31 1.01
C GLU A 390 4.22 6.49 0.25
N GLN A 391 4.41 6.32 -1.06
CA GLN A 391 3.51 5.55 -1.90
C GLN A 391 3.59 4.05 -1.63
N SER A 392 4.69 3.54 -1.06
CA SER A 392 4.87 2.10 -0.85
C SER A 392 3.76 1.52 0.03
N GLU A 393 3.44 2.18 1.14
CA GLU A 393 2.45 1.72 2.12
C GLU A 393 1.04 1.83 1.56
N ILE A 394 0.68 3.01 1.05
CA ILE A 394 -0.66 3.31 0.55
C ILE A 394 -0.98 2.44 -0.67
N SER A 395 -0.01 2.25 -1.57
CA SER A 395 -0.21 1.41 -2.75
C SER A 395 -0.42 -0.05 -2.36
N GLU A 396 0.39 -0.59 -1.45
CA GLU A 396 0.21 -1.98 -1.01
C GLU A 396 -1.16 -2.18 -0.35
N ILE A 397 -1.61 -1.23 0.49
CA ILE A 397 -2.96 -1.25 1.09
C ILE A 397 -4.04 -1.22 0.02
N GLY A 398 -3.96 -0.25 -0.91
CA GLY A 398 -4.94 -0.04 -1.97
C GLY A 398 -5.07 -1.27 -2.88
N TRP A 399 -3.94 -1.79 -3.38
CA TRP A 399 -3.93 -2.95 -4.26
C TRP A 399 -4.35 -4.24 -3.54
N THR A 400 -3.98 -4.43 -2.27
CA THR A 400 -4.43 -5.60 -1.51
C THR A 400 -5.95 -5.57 -1.29
N LYS A 401 -6.51 -4.40 -0.97
CA LYS A 401 -7.97 -4.22 -0.83
C LYS A 401 -8.69 -4.42 -2.15
N LEU A 402 -8.17 -3.85 -3.23
CA LEU A 402 -8.76 -3.96 -4.57
C LEU A 402 -8.83 -5.41 -5.04
N ALA A 403 -7.77 -6.18 -4.81
CA ALA A 403 -7.69 -7.59 -5.17
C ALA A 403 -8.36 -8.52 -4.14
N ASP A 404 -8.94 -7.97 -3.07
CA ASP A 404 -9.52 -8.70 -1.94
C ASP A 404 -8.55 -9.69 -1.25
N GLY A 405 -7.24 -9.42 -1.28
CA GLY A 405 -6.17 -10.40 -1.02
C GLY A 405 -5.93 -10.83 0.43
N TYR A 406 -6.80 -10.51 1.38
CA TYR A 406 -6.60 -10.80 2.80
C TYR A 406 -6.98 -12.25 3.19
N ILE A 407 -6.50 -12.70 4.36
CA ILE A 407 -6.92 -14.01 4.88
C ILE A 407 -8.30 -14.01 5.53
N HIS A 408 -8.77 -12.86 6.02
CA HIS A 408 -9.96 -12.78 6.90
C HIS A 408 -11.29 -12.80 6.13
N ASN A 409 -11.25 -12.47 4.85
CA ASN A 409 -12.34 -12.62 3.87
C ASN A 409 -12.21 -13.93 3.05
N GLY A 410 -11.14 -14.71 3.25
CA GLY A 410 -10.83 -15.89 2.42
C GLY A 410 -10.51 -15.52 0.96
N GLY A 411 -10.12 -14.27 0.73
CA GLY A 411 -9.86 -13.70 -0.60
C GLY A 411 -8.43 -13.92 -1.08
N GLY A 412 -7.47 -14.04 -0.16
CA GLY A 412 -6.08 -14.25 -0.51
C GLY A 412 -5.19 -14.67 0.67
N PHE A 413 -3.89 -14.42 0.53
CA PHE A 413 -2.87 -14.91 1.43
C PHE A 413 -2.30 -13.84 2.35
N SER A 414 -2.66 -12.56 2.18
CA SER A 414 -2.16 -11.44 3.00
C SER A 414 -2.63 -11.58 4.45
N HIS A 415 -1.75 -12.16 5.27
CA HIS A 415 -2.00 -12.47 6.68
C HIS A 415 -1.37 -11.46 7.64
N TYR A 416 -0.51 -10.59 7.11
CA TYR A 416 -0.02 -9.40 7.77
C TYR A 416 -0.75 -8.20 7.16
N PRO A 417 -1.08 -7.14 7.94
CA PRO A 417 -1.71 -5.97 7.37
C PRO A 417 -0.79 -5.33 6.32
N ALA A 418 -1.33 -5.10 5.12
CA ALA A 418 -0.64 -4.37 4.06
C ALA A 418 -0.21 -2.98 4.54
N GLY A 419 0.91 -2.47 4.02
CA GLY A 419 1.49 -1.18 4.39
C GLY A 419 2.33 -1.19 5.67
N LEU A 420 2.26 -2.25 6.49
CA LEU A 420 3.07 -2.34 7.72
C LEU A 420 4.43 -3.02 7.51
N SER A 421 4.68 -3.63 6.35
CA SER A 421 5.91 -4.39 6.07
C SER A 421 6.83 -3.68 5.07
N ASN A 422 6.86 -2.34 5.13
CA ASN A 422 7.42 -1.50 4.07
C ASN A 422 8.71 -0.81 4.50
N ALA A 423 9.32 -1.28 5.61
CA ALA A 423 10.56 -0.74 6.16
C ALA A 423 11.77 -0.82 5.19
N SER A 424 11.66 -1.52 4.06
CA SER A 424 12.67 -1.47 2.99
C SER A 424 12.55 -0.22 2.11
N ALA A 425 11.39 0.46 2.08
CA ALA A 425 11.22 1.73 1.36
C ALA A 425 12.14 2.82 1.93
N SER A 426 12.19 2.95 3.26
CA SER A 426 13.07 3.91 3.94
C SER A 426 14.56 3.57 3.84
N LYS A 427 14.91 2.32 3.49
CA LYS A 427 16.28 1.87 3.25
C LYS A 427 16.71 2.00 1.79
N THR A 428 15.79 2.35 0.91
CA THR A 428 16.08 2.53 -0.52
C THR A 428 16.77 3.87 -0.71
N SER A 429 17.88 3.86 -1.45
CA SER A 429 18.72 5.06 -1.61
C SER A 429 17.97 6.18 -2.33
N VAL A 430 18.35 7.42 -2.02
CA VAL A 430 17.83 8.63 -2.70
C VAL A 430 18.05 8.56 -4.22
N LEU A 431 19.17 7.97 -4.65
CA LEU A 431 19.48 7.78 -6.07
C LEU A 431 18.47 6.85 -6.79
N ILE A 432 18.02 5.77 -6.13
CA ILE A 432 17.01 4.87 -6.70
C ILE A 432 15.66 5.59 -6.79
N TRP A 433 15.25 6.31 -5.73
CA TRP A 433 14.00 7.08 -5.76
C TRP A 433 14.02 8.19 -6.81
N SER A 434 15.15 8.86 -6.93
CA SER A 434 15.44 9.85 -7.96
C SER A 434 15.29 9.28 -9.37
N ALA A 435 15.92 8.14 -9.65
CA ALA A 435 15.82 7.47 -10.95
C ALA A 435 14.38 6.99 -11.23
N ALA A 436 13.69 6.46 -10.22
CA ALA A 436 12.29 6.06 -10.30
C ALA A 436 11.37 7.24 -10.65
N MET A 437 11.58 8.39 -9.99
CA MET A 437 10.86 9.62 -10.28
C MET A 437 11.10 10.09 -11.72
N MET A 438 12.36 10.16 -12.14
CA MET A 438 12.73 10.56 -13.50
C MET A 438 12.09 9.64 -14.55
N TYR A 439 12.09 8.33 -14.31
CA TYR A 439 11.43 7.35 -15.17
C TYR A 439 9.93 7.65 -15.28
N VAL A 440 9.24 7.85 -14.17
CA VAL A 440 7.79 8.15 -14.18
C VAL A 440 7.51 9.46 -14.91
N VAL A 441 8.29 10.51 -14.69
CA VAL A 441 8.10 11.80 -15.38
C VAL A 441 8.31 11.67 -16.89
N LYS A 442 9.28 10.87 -17.32
CA LYS A 442 9.68 10.76 -18.73
C LYS A 442 8.88 9.74 -19.52
N GLU A 443 8.62 8.57 -18.93
CA GLU A 443 8.14 7.37 -19.64
C GLU A 443 6.69 7.02 -19.30
N SER A 444 6.08 7.70 -18.31
CA SER A 444 4.68 7.47 -17.93
C SER A 444 3.76 8.61 -18.40
N ALA A 445 2.46 8.38 -18.25
CA ALA A 445 1.43 9.39 -18.51
C ALA A 445 1.43 10.55 -17.50
N MET A 446 2.24 10.51 -16.44
CA MET A 446 2.22 11.50 -15.35
C MET A 446 2.28 12.93 -15.86
N LYS A 447 3.16 13.24 -16.82
CA LYS A 447 3.26 14.59 -17.39
C LYS A 447 1.98 15.01 -18.12
N LEU A 448 1.37 14.11 -18.89
CA LEU A 448 0.14 14.38 -19.62
C LEU A 448 -1.05 14.57 -18.66
N ASN A 449 -1.11 13.77 -17.60
CA ASN A 449 -2.19 13.87 -16.61
C ASN A 449 -2.05 15.13 -15.77
N ALA A 450 -0.83 15.46 -15.33
CA ALA A 450 -0.55 16.71 -14.64
C ALA A 450 -0.92 17.90 -15.52
N GLN A 451 -0.61 17.87 -16.81
CA GLN A 451 -1.03 18.92 -17.74
C GLN A 451 -2.54 19.00 -17.89
N ALA A 452 -3.23 17.86 -18.05
CA ALA A 452 -4.68 17.83 -18.16
C ALA A 452 -5.38 18.36 -16.89
N GLU A 453 -4.80 18.10 -15.71
CA GLU A 453 -5.28 18.64 -14.44
C GLU A 453 -5.08 20.16 -14.39
N ILE A 454 -3.90 20.67 -14.76
CA ILE A 454 -3.65 22.12 -14.88
C ILE A 454 -4.66 22.76 -15.84
N ASP A 455 -4.85 22.17 -17.02
CA ASP A 455 -5.76 22.70 -18.03
C ASP A 455 -7.23 22.69 -17.53
N SER A 456 -7.61 21.66 -16.78
CA SER A 456 -8.93 21.55 -16.14
C SER A 456 -9.13 22.61 -15.06
N GLU A 457 -8.15 22.81 -14.17
CA GLU A 457 -8.24 23.85 -13.14
C GLU A 457 -8.18 25.27 -13.75
N GLN A 458 -7.40 25.46 -14.82
CA GLN A 458 -7.39 26.70 -15.58
C GLN A 458 -8.77 26.99 -16.19
N ALA A 459 -9.41 25.99 -16.80
CA ALA A 459 -10.74 26.15 -17.37
C ALA A 459 -11.81 26.49 -16.30
N LYS A 460 -11.70 25.93 -15.09
CA LYS A 460 -12.57 26.32 -13.96
C LYS A 460 -12.31 27.76 -13.52
N THR A 461 -11.05 28.13 -13.38
CA THR A 461 -10.63 29.50 -13.01
C THR A 461 -11.13 30.52 -14.03
N ASP A 462 -11.00 30.23 -15.32
CA ASP A 462 -11.47 31.09 -16.41
C ASP A 462 -13.01 31.21 -16.40
N ALA A 463 -13.72 30.12 -16.11
CA ALA A 463 -15.18 30.14 -15.98
C ALA A 463 -15.65 31.01 -14.80
N VAL A 464 -14.99 30.91 -13.64
CA VAL A 464 -15.29 31.76 -12.47
C VAL A 464 -14.95 33.23 -12.76
N THR A 465 -13.80 33.49 -13.39
CA THR A 465 -13.39 34.85 -13.78
C THR A 465 -14.41 35.49 -14.71
N LYS A 466 -14.89 34.75 -15.71
CA LYS A 466 -15.92 35.23 -16.64
C LYS A 466 -17.25 35.52 -15.93
N GLN A 467 -17.67 34.66 -15.00
CA GLN A 467 -18.87 34.90 -14.20
C GLN A 467 -18.73 36.16 -13.34
N LEU A 468 -17.54 36.38 -12.75
CA LEU A 468 -17.25 37.58 -11.98
C LEU A 468 -17.29 38.84 -12.86
N GLU A 469 -16.72 38.81 -14.06
CA GLU A 469 -16.80 39.92 -15.03
C GLU A 469 -18.25 40.23 -15.44
N GLU A 470 -19.07 39.21 -15.69
CA GLU A 470 -20.50 39.38 -16.00
C GLU A 470 -21.26 40.03 -14.85
N LEU A 471 -20.98 39.65 -13.60
CA LEU A 471 -21.59 40.24 -12.41
C LEU A 471 -21.14 41.68 -12.14
N LEU A 472 -19.87 42.00 -12.38
CA LEU A 472 -19.35 43.37 -12.26
C LEU A 472 -20.01 44.31 -13.30
N LEU A 473 -20.28 43.81 -14.50
CA LEU A 473 -21.04 44.56 -15.51
C LEU A 473 -22.51 44.75 -15.11
N GLU A 474 -23.12 43.75 -14.47
CA GLU A 474 -24.48 43.86 -13.90
C GLU A 474 -24.51 44.89 -12.77
N GLU A 475 -23.51 44.90 -11.89
CA GLU A 475 -23.35 45.90 -10.83
C GLU A 475 -23.25 47.33 -11.39
N GLU A 476 -22.40 47.55 -12.39
CA GLU A 476 -22.24 48.87 -13.03
C GLU A 476 -23.55 49.35 -13.67
N ALA A 477 -24.32 48.43 -14.28
CA ALA A 477 -25.63 48.73 -14.83
C ALA A 477 -26.66 49.12 -13.75
N VAL A 478 -26.70 48.37 -12.64
CA VAL A 478 -27.55 48.66 -11.48
C VAL A 478 -27.19 49.99 -10.83
N ASP A 479 -25.89 50.27 -10.67
CA ASP A 479 -25.39 51.52 -10.11
C ASP A 479 -25.76 52.73 -10.99
N LYS A 480 -25.68 52.58 -12.31
CA LYS A 480 -26.12 53.60 -13.25
C LYS A 480 -27.63 53.85 -13.16
N GLU A 481 -28.45 52.80 -13.12
CA GLU A 481 -29.91 52.93 -12.96
C GLU A 481 -30.26 53.61 -11.63
N ARG A 482 -29.54 53.27 -10.55
CA ARG A 482 -29.67 53.90 -9.24
C ARG A 482 -29.37 55.39 -9.30
N ASP A 483 -28.29 55.79 -9.96
CA ASP A 483 -27.90 57.20 -10.10
C ASP A 483 -28.89 58.01 -10.96
N GLU A 484 -29.41 57.41 -12.02
CA GLU A 484 -30.49 58.00 -12.83
C GLU A 484 -31.77 58.18 -12.02
N ALA A 485 -32.20 57.16 -11.27
CA ALA A 485 -33.36 57.21 -10.38
C ALA A 485 -33.18 58.28 -9.28
N ARG A 486 -31.99 58.37 -8.68
CA ARG A 486 -31.65 59.38 -7.67
C ARG A 486 -31.72 60.80 -8.23
N THR A 487 -31.22 60.99 -9.45
CA THR A 487 -31.28 62.28 -10.16
C THR A 487 -32.72 62.68 -10.49
N ALA A 488 -33.54 61.72 -10.95
CA ALA A 488 -34.96 61.94 -11.24
C ALA A 488 -35.75 62.30 -9.97
N LEU A 489 -35.51 61.58 -8.86
CA LEU A 489 -36.09 61.86 -7.55
C LEU A 489 -35.74 63.29 -7.08
N PHE A 490 -34.47 63.67 -7.17
CA PHE A 490 -34.00 65.00 -6.79
C PHE A 490 -34.69 66.11 -7.61
N THR A 491 -34.79 65.90 -8.93
CA THR A 491 -35.48 66.83 -9.84
C THR A 491 -36.98 66.94 -9.53
N LEU A 492 -37.62 65.84 -9.11
CA LEU A 492 -39.03 65.87 -8.71
C LEU A 492 -39.21 66.58 -7.38
N CYS A 493 -38.35 66.32 -6.39
CA CYS A 493 -38.33 67.00 -5.11
C CYS A 493 -38.17 68.52 -5.25
N GLU A 494 -37.37 69.00 -6.20
CA GLU A 494 -37.25 70.44 -6.49
C GLU A 494 -38.53 71.05 -7.08
N LYS A 495 -39.32 70.26 -7.83
CA LYS A 495 -40.56 70.70 -8.48
C LYS A 495 -41.79 70.60 -7.59
N MET A 496 -41.73 69.77 -6.55
CA MET A 496 -42.86 69.52 -5.67
C MET A 496 -42.90 70.50 -4.49
N SER A 497 -44.04 71.18 -4.32
CA SER A 497 -44.40 71.88 -3.09
C SER A 497 -44.53 70.85 -1.93
N PRO A 498 -44.17 71.18 -0.68
CA PRO A 498 -43.91 70.21 0.41
C PRO A 498 -45.05 69.26 0.85
N GLU A 499 -46.23 69.28 0.24
CA GLU A 499 -47.44 68.88 0.96
C GLU A 499 -48.14 67.56 0.59
N THR A 500 -47.77 66.71 -0.38
CA THR A 500 -48.54 65.43 -0.51
C THR A 500 -48.00 64.19 -1.26
N GLU A 501 -46.89 64.21 -2.01
CA GLU A 501 -46.52 63.06 -2.90
C GLU A 501 -45.20 62.36 -2.56
N MET A 502 -44.66 62.58 -1.35
CA MET A 502 -43.29 62.15 -0.98
C MET A 502 -43.16 60.65 -0.65
N GLY A 503 -44.24 59.97 -0.27
CA GLY A 503 -44.19 58.60 0.27
C GLY A 503 -43.99 57.50 -0.78
N THR A 504 -44.63 57.60 -1.94
CA THR A 504 -44.57 56.58 -3.01
C THR A 504 -43.20 56.56 -3.70
N GLN A 505 -42.61 57.74 -3.87
CA GLN A 505 -41.27 57.91 -4.43
C GLN A 505 -40.17 57.39 -3.50
N PHE A 506 -40.35 57.55 -2.18
CA PHE A 506 -39.42 57.02 -1.18
C PHE A 506 -39.44 55.49 -1.12
N ALA A 507 -40.61 54.87 -1.31
CA ALA A 507 -40.74 53.42 -1.36
C ALA A 507 -39.99 52.81 -2.57
N LEU A 508 -40.09 53.45 -3.75
CA LEU A 508 -39.38 52.99 -4.96
C LEU A 508 -37.86 53.07 -4.79
N ALA A 509 -37.35 54.16 -4.20
CA ALA A 509 -35.92 54.30 -3.89
C ALA A 509 -35.44 53.23 -2.89
N LEU A 510 -36.27 52.88 -1.91
CA LEU A 510 -35.96 51.84 -0.93
C LEU A 510 -35.92 50.44 -1.56
N GLU A 511 -36.78 50.16 -2.55
CA GLU A 511 -36.81 48.90 -3.30
C GLU A 511 -35.53 48.73 -4.15
N LEU A 512 -35.14 49.77 -4.90
CA LEU A 512 -33.89 49.82 -5.68
C LEU A 512 -32.64 49.62 -4.81
N THR A 513 -32.62 50.20 -3.61
CA THR A 513 -31.50 50.03 -2.66
C THR A 513 -31.35 48.57 -2.23
N LYS A 514 -32.47 47.87 -1.95
CA LYS A 514 -32.44 46.44 -1.57
C LYS A 514 -31.98 45.53 -2.71
N GLU A 515 -32.31 45.87 -3.95
CA GLU A 515 -31.85 45.10 -5.13
C GLU A 515 -30.35 45.28 -5.38
N THR A 516 -29.84 46.49 -5.11
CA THR A 516 -28.39 46.76 -5.11
C THR A 516 -27.67 45.94 -4.03
N ASP A 517 -28.18 45.95 -2.78
CA ASP A 517 -27.58 45.19 -1.67
C ASP A 517 -27.51 43.69 -1.96
N ARG A 518 -28.54 43.12 -2.59
CA ARG A 518 -28.55 41.69 -3.02
C ARG A 518 -27.51 41.40 -4.10
N THR A 519 -27.25 42.35 -4.99
CA THR A 519 -26.25 42.19 -6.05
C THR A 519 -24.84 42.24 -5.48
N ILE A 520 -24.59 43.18 -4.55
CA ILE A 520 -23.33 43.26 -3.78
C ILE A 520 -23.08 41.97 -2.99
N GLU A 521 -24.09 41.40 -2.32
CA GLU A 521 -23.94 40.12 -1.61
C GLU A 521 -23.57 38.96 -2.54
N LYS A 522 -24.14 38.89 -3.76
CA LYS A 522 -23.75 37.87 -4.75
C LYS A 522 -22.30 38.05 -5.16
N ILE A 523 -21.87 39.27 -5.47
CA ILE A 523 -20.49 39.57 -5.89
C ILE A 523 -19.50 39.15 -4.80
N ALA A 524 -19.78 39.46 -3.54
CA ALA A 524 -18.93 39.05 -2.42
C ALA A 524 -18.76 37.52 -2.29
N VAL A 525 -19.80 36.74 -2.62
CA VAL A 525 -19.70 35.26 -2.65
C VAL A 525 -18.78 34.80 -3.78
N TYR A 526 -18.93 35.35 -4.98
CA TYR A 526 -18.10 35.00 -6.13
C TYR A 526 -16.66 35.46 -5.99
N GLU A 527 -16.39 36.64 -5.41
CA GLU A 527 -15.03 37.07 -5.08
C GLU A 527 -14.35 36.07 -4.14
N LYS A 528 -15.08 35.59 -3.12
CA LYS A 528 -14.56 34.60 -2.18
C LYS A 528 -14.25 33.26 -2.85
N GLU A 529 -15.10 32.79 -3.76
CA GLU A 529 -14.83 31.59 -4.56
C GLU A 529 -13.65 31.78 -5.51
N PHE A 530 -13.57 32.93 -6.19
CA PHE A 530 -12.46 33.29 -7.07
C PHE A 530 -11.11 33.29 -6.31
N PHE A 531 -11.04 33.94 -5.14
CA PHE A 531 -9.82 33.94 -4.32
C PHE A 531 -9.42 32.54 -3.88
N ARG A 532 -10.38 31.69 -3.50
CA ARG A 532 -10.10 30.30 -3.11
C ARG A 532 -9.53 29.49 -4.28
N GLU A 533 -10.13 29.58 -5.46
CA GLU A 533 -9.64 28.89 -6.66
C GLU A 533 -8.27 29.42 -7.10
N PHE A 534 -8.06 30.74 -7.02
CA PHE A 534 -6.78 31.39 -7.30
C PHE A 534 -5.66 30.93 -6.35
N GLU A 535 -5.94 30.84 -5.04
CA GLU A 535 -5.01 30.29 -4.06
C GLU A 535 -4.66 28.82 -4.36
N LEU A 536 -5.66 28.01 -4.72
CA LEU A 536 -5.48 26.60 -5.06
C LEU A 536 -4.61 26.43 -6.32
N ARG A 537 -4.85 27.27 -7.34
CA ARG A 537 -4.04 27.34 -8.56
C ARG A 537 -2.60 27.74 -8.26
N ASN A 538 -2.36 28.81 -7.51
CA ASN A 538 -1.01 29.23 -7.13
C ASN A 538 -0.29 28.14 -6.34
N ALA A 539 -0.98 27.44 -5.44
CA ALA A 539 -0.41 26.32 -4.70
C ALA A 539 -0.04 25.13 -5.62
N LEU A 540 -0.84 24.86 -6.66
CA LEU A 540 -0.55 23.84 -7.68
C LEU A 540 0.64 24.24 -8.57
N GLU A 541 0.66 25.46 -9.09
CA GLU A 541 1.77 25.99 -9.89
C GLU A 541 3.09 25.94 -9.10
N LEU A 542 3.07 26.37 -7.84
CA LEU A 542 4.25 26.36 -6.97
C LEU A 542 4.70 24.92 -6.62
N LYS A 543 3.76 23.97 -6.48
CA LYS A 543 4.08 22.53 -6.36
C LYS A 543 4.71 21.97 -7.63
N ILE A 544 4.25 22.38 -8.81
CA ILE A 544 4.79 21.95 -10.10
C ILE A 544 6.19 22.52 -10.30
N GLU A 545 6.39 23.82 -10.05
CA GLU A 545 7.70 24.46 -10.14
C GLU A 545 8.70 23.80 -9.18
N LYS A 546 8.28 23.56 -7.93
CA LYS A 546 9.08 22.79 -6.97
C LYS A 546 9.41 21.40 -7.51
N PHE A 547 8.42 20.67 -8.02
CA PHE A 547 8.62 19.33 -8.57
C PHE A 547 9.55 19.32 -9.79
N GLN A 548 9.46 20.33 -10.67
CA GLN A 548 10.37 20.51 -11.81
C GLN A 548 11.78 20.88 -11.34
N SER A 549 11.91 21.73 -10.33
CA SER A 549 13.19 22.09 -9.71
C SER A 549 13.85 20.87 -9.08
N ASP A 550 13.12 20.13 -8.24
CA ASP A 550 13.58 18.89 -7.61
C ASP A 550 14.01 17.88 -8.69
N ALA A 551 13.24 17.71 -9.77
CA ALA A 551 13.58 16.83 -10.88
C ALA A 551 14.84 17.29 -11.64
N GLN A 552 15.06 18.60 -11.80
CA GLN A 552 16.27 19.16 -12.40
C GLN A 552 17.49 18.96 -11.50
N GLU A 553 17.34 19.16 -10.19
CA GLU A 553 18.40 18.97 -9.21
C GLU A 553 18.81 17.49 -9.15
N VAL A 554 17.82 16.60 -9.06
CA VAL A 554 18.00 15.16 -9.18
C VAL A 554 18.70 14.78 -10.48
N SER A 555 18.32 15.39 -11.61
CA SER A 555 18.99 15.16 -12.90
C SER A 555 20.45 15.61 -12.89
N LYS A 556 20.79 16.72 -12.21
CA LYS A 556 22.18 17.17 -12.04
C LYS A 556 22.98 16.18 -11.19
N TYR A 557 22.43 15.71 -10.07
CA TYR A 557 23.05 14.68 -9.25
C TYR A 557 23.25 13.39 -10.03
N HIS A 558 22.24 12.96 -10.80
CA HIS A 558 22.33 11.78 -11.65
C HIS A 558 23.43 11.93 -12.72
N HIS A 559 23.53 13.09 -13.38
CA HIS A 559 24.62 13.33 -14.34
C HIS A 559 26.00 13.33 -13.68
N ARG A 560 26.14 13.95 -12.49
CA ARG A 560 27.39 13.95 -11.73
C ARG A 560 27.78 12.51 -11.35
N PHE A 561 26.83 11.75 -10.80
CA PHE A 561 27.01 10.35 -10.44
C PHE A 561 27.38 9.47 -11.64
N MET A 562 26.65 9.59 -12.76
CA MET A 562 26.93 8.82 -13.97
C MET A 562 28.30 9.16 -14.57
N ARG A 563 28.74 10.42 -14.46
CA ARG A 563 30.12 10.81 -14.80
C ARG A 563 31.12 10.14 -13.87
N THR A 564 30.93 10.20 -12.56
CA THR A 564 31.83 9.53 -11.59
C THR A 564 31.92 8.02 -11.85
N MET A 565 30.79 7.35 -12.07
CA MET A 565 30.75 5.92 -12.39
C MET A 565 31.41 5.58 -13.72
N HIS A 566 31.30 6.46 -14.72
CA HIS A 566 32.02 6.33 -15.98
C HIS A 566 33.53 6.47 -15.76
N ASP A 567 33.96 7.48 -14.99
CA ASP A 567 35.38 7.74 -14.69
C ASP A 567 36.01 6.57 -13.91
N ILE A 568 35.30 6.00 -12.93
CA ILE A 568 35.72 4.78 -12.22
C ILE A 568 35.90 3.60 -13.20
N ARG A 569 34.95 3.41 -14.12
CA ARG A 569 35.04 2.32 -15.10
C ARG A 569 36.16 2.51 -16.12
N GLU A 570 36.42 3.74 -16.55
CA GLU A 570 37.57 4.03 -17.43
C GLU A 570 38.89 3.83 -16.68
N PHE A 571 38.96 4.24 -15.41
CA PHE A 571 40.13 3.98 -14.55
C PHE A 571 40.40 2.48 -14.39
N ASP A 572 39.36 1.66 -14.17
CA ASP A 572 39.48 0.20 -14.09
C ASP A 572 39.94 -0.44 -15.41
N LYS A 573 39.58 0.15 -16.56
CA LYS A 573 40.03 -0.33 -17.89
C LYS A 573 41.48 0.03 -18.19
N GLU A 574 41.99 1.12 -17.63
CA GLU A 574 43.37 1.58 -17.86
C GLU A 574 44.43 0.83 -17.03
N GLY A 575 44.02 -0.01 -16.09
CA GLY A 575 44.78 -1.20 -15.67
C GLY A 575 45.68 -1.08 -14.43
N GLU A 576 45.59 -2.12 -13.59
CA GLU A 576 46.58 -2.79 -12.69
C GLU A 576 47.81 -2.05 -12.11
N GLY A 577 47.82 -0.72 -12.03
CA GLY A 577 48.95 0.06 -11.54
C GLY A 577 48.72 0.71 -10.17
N SER A 578 48.79 -0.07 -9.07
CA SER A 578 49.00 0.32 -7.64
C SER A 578 48.41 1.61 -7.03
N GLY A 579 47.57 2.38 -7.72
CA GLY A 579 47.10 3.72 -7.31
C GLY A 579 45.62 3.79 -6.91
N SER A 580 44.90 2.67 -6.92
CA SER A 580 43.46 2.61 -6.61
C SER A 580 43.11 3.02 -5.17
N LYS A 581 44.09 3.10 -4.26
CA LYS A 581 43.84 3.37 -2.84
C LYS A 581 43.57 4.85 -2.55
N ASP A 582 44.25 5.75 -3.26
CA ASP A 582 44.16 7.20 -2.98
C ASP A 582 42.82 7.80 -3.45
N LEU A 583 42.17 7.20 -4.46
CA LEU A 583 40.88 7.64 -4.99
C LEU A 583 39.68 7.21 -4.14
N VAL A 584 39.79 6.10 -3.39
CA VAL A 584 38.75 5.67 -2.45
C VAL A 584 38.76 6.57 -1.21
N ASP A 585 39.95 6.94 -0.73
CA ASP A 585 40.10 7.85 0.41
C ASP A 585 39.62 9.27 0.06
N GLU A 586 39.67 9.70 -1.22
CA GLU A 586 39.14 11.01 -1.66
C GLU A 586 37.60 11.03 -1.76
N ILE A 587 36.95 9.89 -2.03
CA ILE A 587 35.48 9.77 -2.06
C ILE A 587 34.90 9.72 -0.64
N GLU A 588 35.60 9.08 0.31
CA GLU A 588 35.17 9.01 1.72
C GLU A 588 35.18 10.41 2.38
N VAL A 589 36.03 11.34 1.92
CA VAL A 589 36.09 12.72 2.42
C VAL A 589 34.95 13.60 1.90
N VAL A 590 34.41 13.33 0.70
CA VAL A 590 33.28 14.10 0.15
C VAL A 590 31.96 13.78 0.88
N GLU A 591 31.81 12.56 1.41
CA GLU A 591 30.64 12.19 2.22
C GLU A 591 30.63 12.86 3.61
N ASP A 592 31.80 13.19 4.16
CA ASP A 592 31.93 13.81 5.49
C ASP A 592 31.90 15.37 5.45
N GLU A 593 32.30 16.01 4.35
CA GLU A 593 32.28 17.49 4.23
C GLU A 593 30.93 18.08 3.78
N GLU A 594 30.03 17.34 3.12
CA GLU A 594 28.74 17.87 2.63
C GLU A 594 27.55 17.71 3.61
N VAL A 595 27.78 17.25 4.86
CA VAL A 595 26.73 17.15 5.90
C VAL A 595 26.65 18.42 6.79
N GLU A 596 27.49 19.43 6.58
CA GLU A 596 27.24 20.79 7.10
C GLU A 596 26.22 21.52 6.20
N ALA A 597 25.02 20.95 6.06
CA ALA A 597 23.88 21.68 5.52
C ALA A 597 23.38 22.65 6.59
N GLU A 598 23.48 23.94 6.27
CA GLU A 598 22.99 25.08 7.03
C GLU A 598 21.63 24.78 7.69
N GLU A 599 21.59 24.90 9.02
CA GLU A 599 20.34 25.12 9.75
C GLU A 599 19.67 26.36 9.16
N MET A 600 18.70 26.16 8.26
CA MET A 600 17.75 27.19 7.87
C MET A 600 16.83 27.46 9.06
N ASP A 601 17.30 28.33 9.94
CA ASP A 601 16.48 29.05 10.90
C ASP A 601 15.50 29.96 10.13
N GLY A 602 14.21 29.66 10.30
CA GLY A 602 13.13 30.64 10.20
C GLY A 602 12.50 30.85 8.83
N VAL A 603 11.40 30.15 8.56
CA VAL A 603 10.17 30.74 8.00
C VAL A 603 8.98 30.02 8.64
N GLU A 604 8.13 30.79 9.34
CA GLU A 604 6.82 30.39 9.88
C GLU A 604 5.81 30.03 8.79
#